data_AF-A0A1Y4SKF5-F1
#
_entry.id   AF-A0A1Y4SKF5-F1
#
_cell.length_a   1.000
_cell.length_b   1.000
_cell.length_c   1.000
_cell.angle_alpha   90.00
_cell.angle_beta   90.00
_cell.angle_gamma   90.00
#
_symmetry.space_group_name_H-M   'P 1'
#
loop_
_entity.id
_entity.type
_entity.pdbx_description
1 polymer ?
#
loop_
_entity_poly.entity_id
_entity_poly.type
_entity_poly.pdbx_seq_one_letter_code
_entity_poly.pdbx_strand_id
1 'polypeptide(L)'
;MIEWVDKYSNVIQIIIGLLSLGATFFVSFRIYQLQKRHEQEIEMMEENEQKRKLEEEAHRFLIDNAEEIDYLPWCVIASNLSRHQKHTRKIYTNFCKCSIELQNEIMRVEQYNIRTIDDINWIDKAIESLRNDIKKFQLAQRDYLYDNAKYFHRAFEHYKEKKWERTPRIFEPINKFKQFSKICFTDGKLNIGNYINEYLNLYIDNSDLCIGKPKPPFDYVWQDQKLSSIDTDEEIVCWWIMDLVFYTVMNLYNHDIYDSKILINDITDAQVNTFEDKYFQTMFVLYCIYCNS
;
A
#
# COMPACT_ATOMS: atom_id res chain seq x y z
N MET A 1 39.55 -65.73 -57.90
CA MET A 1 39.16 -65.77 -56.48
C MET A 1 39.60 -64.50 -55.75
N ILE A 2 40.82 -64.01 -55.98
CA ILE A 2 41.35 -62.77 -55.37
C ILE A 2 40.68 -61.49 -55.92
N GLU A 3 40.44 -61.37 -57.23
CA GLU A 3 39.78 -60.19 -57.83
C GLU A 3 38.29 -60.03 -57.48
N TRP A 4 37.61 -61.13 -57.12
CA TRP A 4 36.20 -61.09 -56.72
C TRP A 4 36.07 -60.55 -55.29
N VAL A 5 37.02 -60.87 -54.41
CA VAL A 5 37.06 -60.38 -53.02
C VAL A 5 37.30 -58.85 -53.00
N ASP A 6 38.19 -58.33 -53.83
CA ASP A 6 38.49 -56.88 -53.88
C ASP A 6 37.31 -56.03 -54.40
N LYS A 7 36.55 -56.51 -55.38
CA LYS A 7 35.43 -55.75 -55.96
C LYS A 7 34.26 -55.58 -55.00
N TYR A 8 33.94 -56.59 -54.19
CA TYR A 8 32.89 -56.51 -53.18
C TYR A 8 33.36 -55.87 -51.87
N SER A 9 34.66 -55.96 -51.55
CA SER A 9 35.25 -55.35 -50.36
C SER A 9 35.01 -53.83 -50.29
N ASN A 10 35.22 -53.10 -51.40
CA ASN A 10 34.97 -51.65 -51.45
C ASN A 10 33.49 -51.29 -51.26
N VAL A 11 32.57 -52.06 -51.84
CA VAL A 11 31.12 -51.82 -51.71
C VAL A 11 30.66 -52.09 -50.27
N ILE A 12 31.16 -53.17 -49.66
CA ILE A 12 30.88 -53.52 -48.26
C ILE A 12 31.42 -52.45 -47.32
N GLN A 13 32.64 -51.94 -47.55
CA GLN A 13 33.22 -50.86 -46.75
C GLN A 13 32.41 -49.56 -46.84
N ILE A 14 31.90 -49.18 -48.02
CA ILE A 14 31.03 -48.00 -48.18
C ILE A 14 29.72 -48.17 -47.40
N ILE A 15 29.10 -49.35 -47.47
CA ILE A 15 27.85 -49.63 -46.74
C ILE A 15 28.08 -49.58 -45.23
N ILE A 16 29.15 -50.20 -44.73
CA ILE A 16 29.53 -50.17 -43.32
C ILE A 16 29.83 -48.72 -42.88
N GLY A 17 30.50 -47.93 -43.72
CA GLY A 17 30.77 -46.51 -43.45
C GLY A 17 29.49 -45.67 -43.34
N LEU A 18 28.53 -45.85 -44.24
CA LEU A 18 27.23 -45.16 -44.20
C LEU A 18 26.38 -45.58 -42.98
N LEU A 19 26.35 -46.87 -42.66
CA LEU A 19 25.68 -47.38 -41.47
C LEU A 19 26.31 -46.83 -40.19
N SER A 20 27.65 -46.76 -40.15
CA SER A 20 28.39 -46.20 -39.01
C SER A 20 28.10 -44.71 -38.84
N LEU A 21 28.12 -43.93 -39.94
CA LEU A 21 27.78 -42.51 -39.92
C LEU A 21 26.34 -42.27 -39.47
N GLY A 22 25.39 -43.07 -39.98
CA GLY A 22 23.99 -43.00 -39.58
C GLY A 22 23.77 -43.33 -38.11
N ALA A 23 24.48 -44.35 -37.60
CA ALA A 23 24.46 -44.69 -36.17
C ALA A 23 25.04 -43.55 -35.31
N THR A 24 26.16 -42.94 -35.73
CA THR A 24 26.75 -41.79 -35.04
C THR A 24 25.79 -40.60 -35.00
N PHE A 25 25.17 -40.25 -36.13
CA PHE A 25 24.20 -39.17 -36.20
C PHE A 25 22.99 -39.41 -35.27
N PHE A 26 22.45 -40.63 -35.27
CA PHE A 26 21.34 -41.00 -34.41
C PHE A 26 21.70 -40.90 -32.93
N VAL A 27 22.88 -41.39 -32.53
CA VAL A 27 23.38 -41.29 -31.15
C VAL A 27 23.57 -39.83 -30.75
N SER A 28 24.23 -39.01 -31.58
CA SER A 28 24.41 -37.58 -31.33
C SER A 28 23.08 -36.85 -31.17
N PHE A 29 22.09 -37.15 -32.03
CA PHE A 29 20.75 -36.56 -31.94
C PHE A 29 20.02 -36.95 -30.64
N ARG A 30 20.12 -38.22 -30.22
CA ARG A 30 19.55 -38.70 -28.95
C ARG A 30 20.19 -38.04 -27.74
N ILE A 31 21.52 -37.89 -27.75
CA ILE A 31 22.27 -37.18 -26.69
C ILE A 31 21.80 -35.73 -26.59
N TYR A 32 21.68 -35.03 -27.71
CA TYR A 32 21.20 -33.65 -27.73
C TYR A 32 19.79 -33.51 -27.13
N GLN A 33 18.84 -34.38 -27.50
CA GLN A 33 17.49 -34.35 -26.92
C GLN A 33 17.49 -34.62 -25.41
N LEU A 34 18.37 -35.50 -24.94
CA LEU A 34 18.49 -35.81 -23.52
C LEU A 34 19.12 -34.65 -22.75
N GLN A 35 20.18 -34.03 -23.28
CA GLN A 35 20.80 -32.83 -22.70
C GLN A 35 19.79 -31.69 -22.59
N LYS A 36 19.01 -31.44 -23.65
CA LYS A 36 17.99 -30.40 -23.65
C LYS A 36 16.92 -30.62 -22.58
N ARG A 37 16.44 -31.85 -22.39
CA ARG A 37 15.47 -32.15 -21.32
C ARG A 37 16.08 -32.03 -19.93
N HIS A 38 17.32 -32.48 -19.76
CA HIS A 38 18.01 -32.39 -18.48
C HIS A 38 18.28 -30.94 -18.08
N GLU A 39 18.66 -30.08 -19.02
CA GLU A 39 18.84 -28.64 -18.80
C GLU A 39 17.52 -27.99 -18.34
N GLN A 40 16.40 -28.31 -19.01
CA GLN A 40 15.07 -27.86 -18.59
C GLN A 40 14.67 -28.38 -17.20
N GLU A 41 14.97 -29.64 -16.88
CA GLU A 41 14.71 -30.21 -15.55
C GLU A 41 15.55 -29.54 -14.46
N ILE A 42 16.82 -29.24 -14.73
CA ILE A 42 17.70 -28.51 -13.82
C ILE A 42 17.15 -27.09 -13.58
N GLU A 43 16.81 -26.37 -14.64
CA GLU A 43 16.25 -25.02 -14.53
C GLU A 43 14.96 -25.00 -13.70
N MET A 44 14.04 -25.95 -13.94
CA MET A 44 12.83 -26.10 -13.13
C MET A 44 13.14 -26.46 -11.67
N MET A 45 14.13 -27.30 -11.40
CA MET A 45 14.54 -27.64 -10.04
C MET A 45 15.14 -26.42 -9.32
N GLU A 46 15.99 -25.65 -9.99
CA GLU A 46 16.60 -24.43 -9.45
C GLU A 46 15.54 -23.37 -9.15
N GLU A 47 14.59 -23.13 -10.07
CA GLU A 47 13.47 -22.21 -9.83
C GLU A 47 12.60 -22.65 -8.65
N ASN A 48 12.27 -23.93 -8.56
CA ASN A 48 11.48 -24.47 -7.45
C ASN A 48 12.23 -24.36 -6.11
N GLU A 49 13.54 -24.59 -6.10
CA GLU A 49 14.36 -24.41 -4.92
C GLU A 49 14.42 -22.94 -4.48
N GLN A 50 14.57 -22.01 -5.43
CA GLN A 50 14.54 -20.57 -5.16
C GLN A 50 13.19 -20.13 -4.60
N LYS A 51 12.07 -20.57 -5.19
CA LYS A 51 10.72 -20.29 -4.67
C LYS A 51 10.54 -20.81 -3.25
N ARG A 52 10.97 -22.04 -2.98
CA ARG A 52 10.88 -22.65 -1.64
C ARG A 52 11.72 -21.87 -0.63
N LYS A 53 12.93 -21.44 -0.99
CA LYS A 53 13.78 -20.60 -0.13
C LYS A 53 13.13 -19.25 0.15
N LEU A 54 12.56 -18.63 -0.87
CA LEU A 54 11.87 -17.34 -0.74
C LEU A 54 10.66 -17.44 0.21
N GLU A 55 9.86 -18.50 0.07
CA GLU A 55 8.72 -18.78 0.95
C GLU A 55 9.18 -19.08 2.40
N GLU A 56 10.26 -19.85 2.59
CA GLU A 56 10.87 -20.08 3.91
C GLU A 56 11.39 -18.80 4.56
N GLU A 57 12.01 -17.91 3.77
CA GLU A 57 12.45 -16.59 4.23
C GLU A 57 11.28 -15.68 4.60
N ALA A 58 10.18 -15.72 3.83
CA ALA A 58 8.96 -15.00 4.15
C ALA A 58 8.35 -15.48 5.47
N HIS A 59 8.24 -16.80 5.68
CA HIS A 59 7.78 -17.35 6.96
C HIS A 59 8.69 -16.97 8.13
N ARG A 60 10.01 -16.97 7.93
CA ARG A 60 10.95 -16.54 8.96
C ARG A 60 10.76 -15.07 9.31
N PHE A 61 10.59 -14.22 8.30
CA PHE A 61 10.29 -12.80 8.51
C PHE A 61 9.03 -12.62 9.37
N LEU A 62 7.96 -13.34 9.05
CA LEU A 62 6.69 -13.27 9.79
C LEU A 62 6.85 -13.68 11.24
N ILE A 63 7.54 -14.79 11.50
CA ILE A 63 7.84 -15.26 12.87
C ILE A 63 8.66 -14.22 13.63
N ASP A 64 9.71 -13.66 13.01
CA ASP A 64 10.62 -12.71 13.65
C ASP A 64 9.96 -11.35 13.96
N ASN A 65 8.82 -11.06 13.34
CA ASN A 65 8.05 -9.82 13.49
C ASN A 65 6.60 -10.07 13.96
N ALA A 66 6.33 -11.23 14.57
CA ALA A 66 4.97 -11.67 14.95
C ALA A 66 4.16 -10.64 15.73
N GLU A 67 4.80 -9.84 16.59
CA GLU A 67 4.17 -8.81 17.43
C GLU A 67 3.67 -7.59 16.64
N GLU A 68 4.18 -7.38 15.42
CA GLU A 68 3.88 -6.20 14.59
C GLU A 68 3.34 -6.58 13.20
N ILE A 69 2.87 -7.83 12.99
CA ILE A 69 2.37 -8.30 11.68
C ILE A 69 1.24 -7.43 11.14
N ASP A 70 0.38 -6.88 12.01
CA ASP A 70 -0.74 -6.02 11.59
C ASP A 70 -0.29 -4.76 10.82
N TYR A 71 0.98 -4.35 10.93
CA TYR A 71 1.51 -3.17 10.25
C TYR A 71 2.05 -3.49 8.83
N LEU A 72 1.94 -4.73 8.36
CA LEU A 72 2.47 -5.17 7.06
C LEU A 72 2.00 -4.31 5.88
N PRO A 73 0.71 -3.97 5.72
CA PRO A 73 0.29 -3.12 4.59
C PRO A 73 0.95 -1.74 4.60
N TRP A 74 1.24 -1.18 5.78
CA TRP A 74 1.93 0.09 5.91
C TRP A 74 3.43 -0.04 5.60
N CYS A 75 4.01 -1.24 5.72
CA CYS A 75 5.39 -1.52 5.32
C CYS A 75 5.60 -1.34 3.80
N VAL A 76 4.58 -1.60 2.98
CA VAL A 76 4.65 -1.34 1.53
C VAL A 76 4.86 0.14 1.25
N ILE A 77 4.12 1.00 1.96
CA ILE A 77 4.27 2.45 1.86
C ILE A 77 5.63 2.90 2.40
N ALA A 78 6.07 2.36 3.55
CA ALA A 78 7.37 2.66 4.10
C ALA A 78 8.52 2.31 3.13
N SER A 79 8.42 1.14 2.47
CA SER A 79 9.38 0.67 1.47
C SER A 79 9.40 1.56 0.21
N ASN A 80 8.23 2.05 -0.24
CA ASN A 80 8.15 2.97 -1.38
C ASN A 80 8.69 4.38 -1.04
N LEU A 81 8.33 4.93 0.11
CA LEU A 81 8.60 6.35 0.43
C LEU A 81 9.91 6.58 1.20
N SER A 82 10.39 5.59 1.96
CA SER A 82 11.42 5.83 2.98
C SER A 82 12.30 4.61 3.25
N ARG A 83 12.56 3.78 2.23
CA ARG A 83 13.33 2.53 2.34
C ARG A 83 14.66 2.62 3.10
N HIS A 84 15.38 3.73 2.93
CA HIS A 84 16.72 3.93 3.49
C HIS A 84 16.72 4.69 4.82
N GLN A 85 15.55 4.99 5.38
CA GLN A 85 15.45 5.70 6.65
C GLN A 85 15.38 4.73 7.84
N LYS A 86 15.81 5.22 9.00
CA LYS A 86 15.47 4.57 10.27
C LYS A 86 14.00 4.83 10.59
N HIS A 87 13.28 3.76 10.88
CA HIS A 87 11.88 3.81 11.31
C HIS A 87 11.76 3.61 12.82
N THR A 88 10.64 4.08 13.39
CA THR A 88 10.27 3.90 14.78
C THR A 88 9.97 2.45 15.10
N ARG A 89 9.32 1.73 14.17
CA ARG A 89 9.03 0.30 14.30
C ARG A 89 10.10 -0.59 13.70
N LYS A 90 10.25 -1.76 14.32
CA LYS A 90 11.19 -2.79 13.88
C LYS A 90 10.71 -3.42 12.57
N ILE A 91 9.41 -3.71 12.45
CA ILE A 91 8.87 -4.33 11.23
C ILE A 91 9.06 -3.47 9.97
N TYR A 92 8.84 -2.15 10.02
CA TYR A 92 9.11 -1.26 8.88
C TYR A 92 10.57 -1.36 8.44
N THR A 93 11.49 -1.26 9.41
CA THR A 93 12.93 -1.34 9.15
C THR A 93 13.32 -2.70 8.56
N ASN A 94 12.75 -3.79 9.08
CA ASN A 94 13.05 -5.14 8.59
C ASN A 94 12.49 -5.35 7.18
N PHE A 95 11.25 -4.94 6.92
CA PHE A 95 10.60 -5.08 5.62
C PHE A 95 11.34 -4.28 4.55
N CYS A 96 11.74 -3.03 4.83
CA CYS A 96 12.51 -2.19 3.91
C CYS A 96 13.86 -2.81 3.50
N LYS A 97 14.45 -3.68 4.33
CA LYS A 97 15.71 -4.40 4.02
C LYS A 97 15.51 -5.61 3.11
N CYS A 98 14.31 -6.17 3.05
CA CYS A 98 14.01 -7.29 2.16
C CYS A 98 14.16 -6.89 0.70
N SER A 99 14.43 -7.86 -0.18
CA SER A 99 14.35 -7.66 -1.63
C SER A 99 12.89 -7.46 -2.05
N ILE A 100 12.65 -6.92 -3.24
CA ILE A 100 11.28 -6.68 -3.73
C ILE A 100 10.53 -8.01 -3.87
N GLU A 101 11.23 -9.06 -4.32
CA GLU A 101 10.70 -10.42 -4.44
C GLU A 101 10.26 -10.95 -3.08
N LEU A 102 11.09 -10.79 -2.05
CA LEU A 102 10.76 -11.23 -0.69
C LEU A 102 9.63 -10.40 -0.08
N GLN A 103 9.60 -9.07 -0.31
CA GLN A 103 8.50 -8.21 0.14
C GLN A 103 7.15 -8.68 -0.44
N ASN A 104 7.10 -8.94 -1.75
CA ASN A 104 5.89 -9.43 -2.41
C ASN A 104 5.50 -10.84 -1.97
N GLU A 105 6.47 -11.70 -1.68
CA GLU A 105 6.22 -13.04 -1.16
C GLU A 105 5.64 -13.00 0.27
N ILE A 106 6.16 -12.12 1.15
CA ILE A 106 5.59 -11.89 2.49
C ILE A 106 4.12 -11.48 2.38
N MET A 107 3.80 -10.51 1.50
CA MET A 107 2.42 -10.07 1.29
C MET A 107 1.54 -11.17 0.70
N ARG A 108 2.09 -12.06 -0.15
CA ARG A 108 1.38 -13.22 -0.70
C ARG A 108 1.04 -14.24 0.37
N VAL A 109 2.00 -14.59 1.24
CA VAL A 109 1.82 -15.57 2.33
C VAL A 109 0.73 -15.10 3.31
N GLU A 110 0.73 -13.81 3.66
CA GLU A 110 -0.29 -13.18 4.52
C GLU A 110 -1.58 -12.81 3.77
N GLN A 111 -1.71 -13.20 2.50
CA GLN A 111 -2.93 -13.04 1.69
C GLN A 111 -3.39 -11.59 1.47
N TYR A 112 -2.51 -10.61 1.66
CA TYR A 112 -2.77 -9.24 1.27
C TYR A 112 -2.81 -9.12 -0.26
N ASN A 113 -3.57 -8.16 -0.79
CA ASN A 113 -3.63 -7.86 -2.22
C ASN A 113 -2.59 -6.81 -2.63
N ILE A 114 -2.28 -5.87 -1.74
CA ILE A 114 -1.26 -4.85 -1.98
C ILE A 114 0.12 -5.48 -2.21
N ARG A 115 0.82 -4.96 -3.21
CA ARG A 115 2.19 -5.34 -3.60
C ARG A 115 3.10 -4.12 -3.59
N THR A 116 4.39 -4.34 -3.75
CA THR A 116 5.39 -3.26 -3.85
C THR A 116 5.00 -2.24 -4.93
N ILE A 117 5.24 -0.96 -4.63
CA ILE A 117 4.91 0.16 -5.51
C ILE A 117 6.23 0.70 -6.08
N ASP A 118 6.33 0.75 -7.41
CA ASP A 118 7.60 1.06 -8.09
C ASP A 118 7.92 2.55 -8.21
N ASP A 119 6.92 3.43 -8.11
CA ASP A 119 7.03 4.88 -8.33
C ASP A 119 6.38 5.67 -7.18
N ILE A 120 6.71 6.97 -7.06
CA ILE A 120 6.18 7.93 -6.10
C ILE A 120 5.28 9.00 -6.76
N ASN A 121 5.20 9.06 -8.10
CA ASN A 121 4.34 10.05 -8.80
C ASN A 121 2.85 9.94 -8.43
N TRP A 122 2.43 8.81 -7.87
CA TRP A 122 1.07 8.61 -7.38
C TRP A 122 0.70 9.57 -6.23
N ILE A 123 1.68 10.05 -5.46
CA ILE A 123 1.46 10.91 -4.30
C ILE A 123 0.83 12.23 -4.74
N ASP A 124 1.47 12.94 -5.68
CA ASP A 124 0.99 14.23 -6.17
C ASP A 124 -0.40 14.08 -6.81
N LYS A 125 -0.61 12.99 -7.55
CA LYS A 125 -1.93 12.67 -8.14
C LYS A 125 -2.99 12.43 -7.06
N ALA A 126 -2.67 11.70 -6.00
CA ALA A 126 -3.59 11.40 -4.91
C ALA A 126 -3.93 12.67 -4.11
N ILE A 127 -2.94 13.49 -3.78
CA ILE A 127 -3.14 14.77 -3.09
C ILE A 127 -3.97 15.73 -3.94
N GLU A 128 -3.72 15.81 -5.25
CA GLU A 128 -4.54 16.65 -6.14
C GLU A 128 -5.97 16.14 -6.26
N SER A 129 -6.16 14.82 -6.34
CA SER A 129 -7.50 14.22 -6.36
C SER A 129 -8.27 14.52 -5.07
N LEU A 130 -7.62 14.38 -3.91
CA LEU A 130 -8.19 14.78 -2.63
C LEU A 130 -8.51 16.28 -2.57
N ARG A 131 -7.63 17.16 -3.06
CA ARG A 131 -7.89 18.61 -3.13
C ARG A 131 -9.13 18.90 -3.97
N ASN A 132 -9.35 18.16 -5.06
CA ASN A 132 -10.54 18.30 -5.91
C ASN A 132 -11.80 17.80 -5.20
N ASP A 133 -11.74 16.68 -4.48
CA ASP A 133 -12.86 16.20 -3.67
C ASP A 133 -13.21 17.16 -2.53
N ILE A 134 -12.22 17.71 -1.81
CA ILE A 134 -12.42 18.73 -0.78
C ILE A 134 -13.20 19.93 -1.34
N LYS A 135 -12.87 20.38 -2.57
CA LYS A 135 -13.59 21.47 -3.25
C LYS A 135 -15.00 21.05 -3.67
N LYS A 136 -15.14 19.87 -4.29
CA LYS A 136 -16.42 19.31 -4.76
C LYS A 136 -17.43 19.20 -3.63
N PHE A 137 -17.00 18.68 -2.49
CA PHE A 137 -17.83 18.48 -1.29
C PHE A 137 -17.84 19.68 -0.34
N GLN A 138 -17.28 20.83 -0.76
CA GLN A 138 -17.26 22.08 0.01
C GLN A 138 -16.70 21.91 1.44
N LEU A 139 -15.77 20.98 1.64
CA LEU A 139 -15.20 20.66 2.95
C LEU A 139 -14.24 21.75 3.47
N ALA A 140 -13.83 22.65 2.59
CA ALA A 140 -13.03 23.83 2.90
C ALA A 140 -13.39 25.00 1.96
N GLN A 141 -13.29 26.23 2.47
CA GLN A 141 -13.42 27.46 1.68
C GLN A 141 -12.14 27.85 0.94
N ARG A 142 -10.99 27.46 1.50
CA ARG A 142 -9.66 27.69 0.93
C ARG A 142 -8.86 26.40 0.89
N ASP A 143 -7.76 26.44 0.17
CA ASP A 143 -6.86 25.31 0.09
C ASP A 143 -5.95 25.23 1.31
N TYR A 144 -6.21 24.23 2.16
CA TYR A 144 -5.39 23.91 3.33
C TYR A 144 -4.30 22.86 3.03
N LEU A 145 -4.33 22.26 1.85
CA LEU A 145 -3.30 21.33 1.35
C LEU A 145 -2.39 22.02 0.32
N TYR A 146 -2.20 23.33 0.48
CA TYR A 146 -1.29 24.14 -0.33
C TYR A 146 0.17 23.70 -0.17
N ASP A 147 1.03 24.14 -1.09
CA ASP A 147 2.44 23.71 -1.17
C ASP A 147 2.58 22.18 -1.13
N ASN A 148 1.74 21.49 -1.92
CA ASN A 148 1.67 20.03 -1.97
C ASN A 148 1.49 19.38 -0.58
N ALA A 149 0.50 19.85 0.18
CA ALA A 149 0.21 19.37 1.53
C ALA A 149 1.41 19.40 2.49
N LYS A 150 2.25 20.44 2.45
CA LYS A 150 3.51 20.48 3.22
C LYS A 150 3.41 20.07 4.70
N TYR A 151 2.35 20.46 5.41
CA TYR A 151 2.20 20.13 6.84
C TYR A 151 1.89 18.65 7.06
N PHE A 152 1.26 17.99 6.09
CA PHE A 152 1.05 16.55 6.11
C PHE A 152 2.38 15.80 6.01
N HIS A 153 3.27 16.21 5.09
CA HIS A 153 4.60 15.59 4.94
C HIS A 153 5.54 15.93 6.10
N ARG A 154 5.53 17.18 6.59
CA ARG A 154 6.34 17.60 7.75
C ARG A 154 6.00 16.85 9.03
N ALA A 155 4.76 16.38 9.16
CA ALA A 155 4.35 15.50 10.25
C ALA A 155 5.28 14.27 10.36
N PHE A 156 5.63 13.67 9.22
CA PHE A 156 6.58 12.58 9.14
C PHE A 156 8.04 13.07 9.25
N GLU A 157 8.42 14.09 8.46
CA GLU A 157 9.82 14.53 8.38
C GLU A 157 10.39 15.02 9.72
N HIS A 158 9.59 15.74 10.50
CA HIS A 158 10.04 16.38 11.74
C HIS A 158 9.58 15.64 13.00
N TYR A 159 8.43 14.95 12.96
CA TYR A 159 7.76 14.47 14.16
C TYR A 159 7.54 12.95 14.20
N LYS A 160 8.05 12.17 13.24
CA LYS A 160 7.80 10.71 13.15
C LYS A 160 7.98 9.91 14.43
N GLU A 161 8.95 10.28 15.29
CA GLU A 161 9.25 9.58 16.56
C GLU A 161 8.30 9.97 17.71
N LYS A 162 7.54 11.06 17.56
CA LYS A 162 6.59 11.50 18.58
C LYS A 162 5.40 10.58 18.65
N LYS A 163 4.86 10.45 19.87
CA LYS A 163 3.66 9.66 20.14
C LYS A 163 2.46 10.31 19.46
N TRP A 164 1.62 9.49 18.84
CA TRP A 164 0.34 9.93 18.31
C TRP A 164 -0.72 9.95 19.39
N GLU A 165 -1.41 11.07 19.53
CA GLU A 165 -2.60 11.20 20.37
C GLU A 165 -3.82 11.45 19.49
N ARG A 166 -4.99 10.92 19.87
CA ARG A 166 -6.21 11.14 19.10
C ARG A 166 -6.67 12.59 19.25
N THR A 167 -7.11 13.20 18.14
CA THR A 167 -7.70 14.54 18.18
C THR A 167 -8.93 14.59 19.10
N PRO A 168 -9.14 15.72 19.80
CA PRO A 168 -10.18 15.83 20.81
C PRO A 168 -11.59 15.90 20.20
N ARG A 169 -12.59 15.55 21.01
CA ARG A 169 -14.02 15.68 20.64
C ARG A 169 -14.50 17.10 20.92
N ILE A 170 -14.29 17.99 19.97
CA ILE A 170 -14.59 19.44 20.12
C ILE A 170 -15.72 19.95 19.23
N PHE A 171 -16.17 19.16 18.26
CA PHE A 171 -17.10 19.64 17.23
C PHE A 171 -18.54 19.53 17.68
N GLU A 172 -19.32 20.57 17.45
CA GLU A 172 -20.75 20.54 17.66
C GLU A 172 -21.45 19.68 16.58
N PRO A 173 -22.38 18.79 16.95
CA PRO A 173 -23.07 17.94 15.97
C PRO A 173 -23.91 18.78 15.01
N ILE A 174 -24.09 18.33 13.78
CA ILE A 174 -24.92 19.01 12.76
C ILE A 174 -26.37 18.53 12.87
N ASN A 175 -26.56 17.28 13.29
CA ASN A 175 -27.85 16.64 13.45
C ASN A 175 -28.73 17.30 14.54
N LYS A 176 -29.96 17.70 14.19
CA LYS A 176 -30.91 18.35 15.14
C LYS A 176 -31.15 17.52 16.40
N PHE A 177 -31.35 16.21 16.25
CA PHE A 177 -31.66 15.32 17.37
C PHE A 177 -30.47 15.13 18.30
N LYS A 178 -29.24 15.09 17.75
CA LYS A 178 -28.04 14.98 18.59
C LYS A 178 -27.74 16.26 19.36
N GLN A 179 -28.02 17.42 18.77
CA GLN A 179 -27.97 18.69 19.50
C GLN A 179 -29.03 18.73 20.62
N PHE A 180 -30.22 18.17 20.39
CA PHE A 180 -31.24 18.03 21.44
C PHE A 180 -30.80 17.03 22.53
N SER A 181 -30.26 15.86 22.18
CA SER A 181 -29.82 14.86 23.15
C SER A 181 -28.61 15.30 23.97
N LYS A 182 -27.76 16.18 23.42
CA LYS A 182 -26.68 16.85 24.16
C LYS A 182 -27.19 17.61 25.38
N ILE A 183 -28.39 18.21 25.29
CA ILE A 183 -29.00 18.94 26.41
C ILE A 183 -29.39 17.98 27.54
N CYS A 184 -29.66 16.71 27.22
CA CYS A 184 -30.30 15.79 28.14
C CYS A 184 -29.39 14.68 28.71
N PHE A 185 -28.33 14.21 28.02
CA PHE A 185 -27.66 12.95 28.41
C PHE A 185 -26.13 12.83 28.23
N THR A 186 -25.46 13.64 27.39
CA THR A 186 -24.00 13.55 27.12
C THR A 186 -23.40 14.91 26.73
N ASP A 187 -22.06 15.05 26.67
CA ASP A 187 -21.41 16.28 26.14
C ASP A 187 -21.72 16.54 24.66
N GLY A 188 -22.20 15.52 23.94
CA GLY A 188 -22.70 15.57 22.56
C GLY A 188 -21.66 15.92 21.49
N LYS A 189 -20.39 16.13 21.87
CA LYS A 189 -19.36 16.61 20.94
C LYS A 189 -18.84 15.49 20.06
N LEU A 190 -18.54 15.81 18.81
CA LEU A 190 -18.00 14.88 17.82
C LEU A 190 -16.48 15.01 17.74
N ASN A 191 -15.82 13.94 17.33
CA ASN A 191 -14.47 14.04 16.77
C ASN A 191 -14.57 14.49 15.30
N ILE A 192 -13.43 14.84 14.69
CA ILE A 192 -13.42 15.38 13.33
C ILE A 192 -13.98 14.39 12.30
N GLY A 193 -13.72 13.09 12.45
CA GLY A 193 -14.25 12.06 11.55
C GLY A 193 -15.77 11.97 11.56
N ASN A 194 -16.39 11.93 12.75
CA ASN A 194 -17.83 11.93 12.90
C ASN A 194 -18.46 13.25 12.41
N TYR A 195 -17.75 14.38 12.60
CA TYR A 195 -18.21 15.66 12.08
C TYR A 195 -18.23 15.70 10.55
N ILE A 196 -17.17 15.21 9.89
CA ILE A 196 -17.12 15.08 8.43
C ILE A 196 -18.23 14.16 7.94
N ASN A 197 -18.45 13.02 8.61
CA ASN A 197 -19.52 12.09 8.27
C ASN A 197 -20.91 12.76 8.32
N GLU A 198 -21.18 13.52 9.39
CA GLU A 198 -22.44 14.28 9.47
C GLU A 198 -22.51 15.40 8.44
N TYR A 199 -21.39 16.06 8.13
CA TYR A 199 -21.35 17.10 7.11
C TYR A 199 -21.76 16.55 5.74
N LEU A 200 -21.19 15.41 5.35
CA LEU A 200 -21.52 14.74 4.09
C LEU A 200 -22.99 14.26 4.09
N ASN A 201 -23.37 13.40 5.03
CA ASN A 201 -24.69 12.76 5.02
C ASN A 201 -25.86 13.71 5.32
N LEU A 202 -25.62 14.83 6.03
CA LEU A 202 -26.71 15.72 6.43
C LEU A 202 -26.74 17.01 5.62
N TYR A 203 -25.59 17.65 5.39
CA TYR A 203 -25.55 18.91 4.67
C TYR A 203 -25.39 18.71 3.16
N ILE A 204 -24.44 17.88 2.71
CA ILE A 204 -24.26 17.64 1.26
C ILE A 204 -25.46 16.92 0.66
N ASP A 205 -25.98 15.91 1.33
CA ASP A 205 -27.16 15.16 0.85
C ASP A 205 -28.48 15.91 1.08
N ASN A 206 -28.44 17.14 1.61
CA ASN A 206 -29.62 17.97 1.89
C ASN A 206 -30.67 17.28 2.78
N SER A 207 -30.23 16.62 3.84
CA SER A 207 -31.13 15.96 4.79
C SER A 207 -31.95 16.97 5.60
N ASP A 208 -33.22 16.67 5.85
CA ASP A 208 -34.11 17.44 6.73
C ASP A 208 -33.60 17.51 8.18
N LEU A 209 -32.66 16.64 8.56
CA LEU A 209 -32.01 16.63 9.87
C LEU A 209 -30.92 17.70 10.01
N CYS A 210 -30.61 18.44 8.94
CA CYS A 210 -29.69 19.58 8.98
C CYS A 210 -30.42 20.86 9.43
N ILE A 211 -29.90 21.58 10.43
CA ILE A 211 -30.53 22.81 10.98
C ILE A 211 -30.22 24.03 10.11
N GLY A 212 -29.13 23.98 9.35
CA GLY A 212 -28.65 25.06 8.52
C GLY A 212 -27.23 24.79 8.06
N LYS A 213 -26.63 25.73 7.32
CA LYS A 213 -25.30 25.55 6.76
C LYS A 213 -24.24 25.39 7.87
N PRO A 214 -23.62 24.20 8.03
CA PRO A 214 -22.57 23.98 9.00
C PRO A 214 -21.25 24.61 8.53
N LYS A 215 -20.31 24.80 9.46
CA LYS A 215 -18.95 25.21 9.10
C LYS A 215 -18.26 24.07 8.35
N PRO A 216 -17.58 24.33 7.22
CA PRO A 216 -16.78 23.30 6.57
C PRO A 216 -15.74 22.73 7.54
N PRO A 217 -15.49 21.40 7.54
CA PRO A 217 -14.64 20.75 8.55
C PRO A 217 -13.25 21.36 8.68
N PHE A 218 -12.57 21.66 7.57
CA PHE A 218 -11.22 22.24 7.60
C PHE A 218 -11.24 23.67 8.18
N ASP A 219 -12.20 24.49 7.77
CA ASP A 219 -12.34 25.85 8.29
C ASP A 219 -12.69 25.87 9.77
N TYR A 220 -13.50 24.91 10.23
CA TYR A 220 -13.81 24.77 11.64
C TYR A 220 -12.53 24.51 12.44
N VAL A 221 -11.75 23.48 12.08
CA VAL A 221 -10.49 23.18 12.77
C VAL A 221 -9.57 24.40 12.78
N TRP A 222 -9.38 25.04 11.64
CA TRP A 222 -8.43 26.13 11.50
C TRP A 222 -8.78 27.36 12.36
N GLN A 223 -10.08 27.68 12.44
CA GLN A 223 -10.56 28.83 13.21
C GLN A 223 -10.61 28.54 14.71
N ASP A 224 -11.15 27.38 15.09
CA ASP A 224 -11.40 27.03 16.49
C ASP A 224 -10.10 26.76 17.24
N GLN A 225 -9.15 26.10 16.56
CA GLN A 225 -7.82 25.79 17.11
C GLN A 225 -6.82 26.92 16.89
N LYS A 226 -7.24 28.03 16.26
CA LYS A 226 -6.43 29.21 15.98
C LYS A 226 -5.11 28.88 15.27
N LEU A 227 -5.14 27.95 14.32
CA LEU A 227 -3.93 27.39 13.69
C LEU A 227 -3.11 28.40 12.88
N SER A 228 -3.69 29.56 12.54
CA SER A 228 -2.97 30.67 11.92
C SER A 228 -2.31 31.63 12.92
N SER A 229 -2.41 31.37 14.22
CA SER A 229 -1.78 32.20 15.25
C SER A 229 -0.27 32.02 15.22
N ILE A 230 0.46 33.11 15.48
CA ILE A 230 1.93 33.08 15.58
C ILE A 230 2.43 32.20 16.73
N ASP A 231 1.59 31.99 17.75
CA ASP A 231 1.91 31.24 18.95
C ASP A 231 1.63 29.72 18.82
N THR A 232 1.10 29.27 17.67
CA THR A 232 0.78 27.86 17.47
C THR A 232 2.01 27.07 17.03
N ASP A 233 2.33 25.99 17.75
CA ASP A 233 3.38 25.06 17.36
C ASP A 233 3.02 24.37 16.02
N GLU A 234 3.97 24.29 15.10
CA GLU A 234 3.81 23.59 13.82
C GLU A 234 3.39 22.13 14.03
N GLU A 235 3.85 21.48 15.11
CA GLU A 235 3.43 20.12 15.46
C GLU A 235 1.90 20.00 15.54
N ILE A 236 1.23 20.98 16.14
CA ILE A 236 -0.23 21.00 16.31
C ILE A 236 -0.91 21.13 14.94
N VAL A 237 -0.34 21.93 14.03
CA VAL A 237 -0.85 22.07 12.66
C VAL A 237 -0.71 20.75 11.90
N CYS A 238 0.46 20.13 11.96
CA CYS A 238 0.74 18.81 11.37
C CYS A 238 -0.22 17.74 11.92
N TRP A 239 -0.43 17.72 13.24
CA TRP A 239 -1.33 16.80 13.92
C TRP A 239 -2.77 16.90 13.41
N TRP A 240 -3.31 18.11 13.32
CA TRP A 240 -4.66 18.32 12.80
C TRP A 240 -4.78 17.99 11.31
N ILE A 241 -3.78 18.35 10.50
CA ILE A 241 -3.79 18.06 9.06
C ILE A 241 -3.80 16.55 8.80
N MET A 242 -3.01 15.77 9.54
CA MET A 242 -2.96 14.31 9.43
C MET A 242 -4.33 13.66 9.65
N ASP A 243 -5.04 14.05 10.71
CA ASP A 243 -6.39 13.54 10.98
C ASP A 243 -7.42 14.07 9.98
N LEU A 244 -7.34 15.35 9.58
CA LEU A 244 -8.23 15.93 8.56
C LEU A 244 -8.12 15.18 7.23
N VAL A 245 -6.90 14.93 6.74
CA VAL A 245 -6.66 14.18 5.50
C VAL A 245 -7.22 12.77 5.63
N PHE A 246 -6.81 12.03 6.67
CA PHE A 246 -7.24 10.64 6.89
C PHE A 246 -8.76 10.51 6.94
N TYR A 247 -9.42 11.26 7.83
CA TYR A 247 -10.86 11.14 8.01
C TYR A 247 -11.64 11.68 6.82
N THR A 248 -11.14 12.68 6.10
CA THR A 248 -11.79 13.13 4.86
C THR A 248 -11.82 12.01 3.85
N VAL A 249 -10.66 11.40 3.57
CA VAL A 249 -10.55 10.31 2.59
C VAL A 249 -11.42 9.11 2.97
N MET A 250 -11.38 8.67 4.24
CA MET A 250 -12.18 7.55 4.71
C MET A 250 -13.69 7.82 4.64
N ASN A 251 -14.14 9.02 5.02
CA ASN A 251 -15.57 9.35 4.97
C ASN A 251 -16.07 9.51 3.53
N LEU A 252 -15.26 10.07 2.63
CA LEU A 252 -15.57 10.16 1.21
C LEU A 252 -15.70 8.78 0.57
N TYR A 253 -14.81 7.85 0.90
CA TYR A 253 -14.92 6.46 0.48
C TYR A 253 -16.24 5.82 0.95
N ASN A 254 -16.59 5.98 2.23
CA ASN A 254 -17.83 5.43 2.79
C ASN A 254 -19.11 6.12 2.31
N HIS A 255 -19.02 7.33 1.76
CA HIS A 255 -20.15 8.13 1.27
C HIS A 255 -20.51 7.78 -0.20
N ASP A 256 -20.19 6.56 -0.65
CA ASP A 256 -20.48 6.00 -1.98
C ASP A 256 -19.72 6.63 -3.17
N ILE A 257 -18.50 7.15 -2.96
CA ILE A 257 -17.73 7.74 -4.07
C ILE A 257 -16.88 6.69 -4.82
N TYR A 258 -16.46 5.62 -4.15
CA TYR A 258 -15.46 4.68 -4.70
C TYR A 258 -15.83 3.20 -4.43
N ASP A 259 -16.00 2.38 -5.48
CA ASP A 259 -16.12 0.91 -5.41
C ASP A 259 -14.73 0.26 -5.27
N SER A 260 -13.94 0.66 -4.25
CA SER A 260 -12.58 0.14 -4.08
C SER A 260 -12.57 -1.15 -3.25
N LYS A 261 -12.69 -2.29 -3.94
CA LYS A 261 -12.62 -3.63 -3.32
C LYS A 261 -11.34 -3.91 -2.52
N ILE A 262 -10.27 -3.17 -2.79
CA ILE A 262 -8.95 -3.36 -2.19
C ILE A 262 -8.93 -2.90 -0.73
N LEU A 263 -9.63 -1.82 -0.38
CA LEU A 263 -9.55 -1.26 0.97
C LEU A 263 -10.03 -2.27 2.03
N ILE A 264 -11.06 -3.05 1.73
CA ILE A 264 -11.66 -4.00 2.69
C ILE A 264 -10.70 -5.14 3.04
N ASN A 265 -9.91 -5.62 2.08
CA ASN A 265 -9.08 -6.81 2.28
C ASN A 265 -7.72 -6.51 2.92
N ASP A 266 -7.23 -5.27 2.77
CA ASP A 266 -5.88 -4.89 3.23
C ASP A 266 -5.91 -3.90 4.43
N ILE A 267 -7.08 -3.55 4.96
CA ILE A 267 -7.20 -2.87 6.25
C ILE A 267 -6.83 -3.84 7.38
N THR A 268 -6.07 -3.35 8.36
CA THR A 268 -5.64 -4.12 9.52
C THR A 268 -6.10 -3.49 10.83
N ASP A 269 -6.04 -4.27 11.91
CA ASP A 269 -6.32 -3.80 13.27
C ASP A 269 -5.12 -3.06 13.92
N ALA A 270 -4.12 -2.70 13.11
CA ALA A 270 -2.91 -2.00 13.56
C ALA A 270 -3.25 -0.70 14.30
N GLN A 271 -2.63 -0.53 15.47
CA GLN A 271 -2.83 0.65 16.31
C GLN A 271 -1.81 1.74 15.99
N VAL A 272 -2.33 2.94 15.69
CA VAL A 272 -1.48 4.11 15.46
C VAL A 272 -0.91 4.60 16.79
N ASN A 273 0.40 4.48 16.97
CA ASN A 273 1.09 4.89 18.19
C ASN A 273 2.04 6.08 17.98
N THR A 274 2.50 6.32 16.76
CA THR A 274 3.43 7.41 16.41
C THR A 274 2.93 8.23 15.22
N PHE A 275 3.51 9.41 15.01
CA PHE A 275 3.26 10.19 13.80
C PHE A 275 3.64 9.42 12.53
N GLU A 276 4.68 8.58 12.60
CA GLU A 276 5.06 7.69 11.50
C GLU A 276 3.95 6.71 11.12
N ASP A 277 3.37 6.03 12.13
CA ASP A 277 2.26 5.10 11.92
C ASP A 277 1.08 5.81 11.27
N LYS A 278 0.73 7.01 11.76
CA LYS A 278 -0.38 7.77 11.21
C LYS A 278 -0.12 8.17 9.77
N TYR A 279 1.13 8.53 9.46
CA TYR A 279 1.52 8.96 8.12
C TYR A 279 1.39 7.80 7.14
N PHE A 280 1.96 6.64 7.46
CA PHE A 280 1.85 5.47 6.59
C PHE A 280 0.43 4.94 6.49
N GLN A 281 -0.35 4.96 7.57
CA GLN A 281 -1.79 4.65 7.51
C GLN A 281 -2.51 5.57 6.52
N THR A 282 -2.27 6.88 6.60
CA THR A 282 -2.97 7.85 5.75
C THR A 282 -2.53 7.75 4.30
N MET A 283 -1.24 7.56 4.04
CA MET A 283 -0.68 7.33 2.71
C MET A 283 -1.18 6.04 2.08
N PHE A 284 -1.29 4.96 2.86
CA PHE A 284 -1.88 3.70 2.42
C PHE A 284 -3.32 3.88 1.95
N VAL A 285 -4.15 4.54 2.77
CA VAL A 285 -5.55 4.82 2.42
C VAL A 285 -5.65 5.69 1.16
N LEU A 286 -4.82 6.74 1.03
CA LEU A 286 -4.75 7.57 -0.16
C LEU A 286 -4.42 6.75 -1.42
N TYR A 287 -3.42 5.89 -1.34
CA TYR A 287 -3.02 5.02 -2.44
C TYR A 287 -4.16 4.07 -2.86
N CYS A 288 -4.78 3.38 -1.89
CA CYS A 288 -5.88 2.46 -2.16
C CYS A 288 -7.09 3.13 -2.82
N ILE A 289 -7.39 4.38 -2.46
CA ILE A 289 -8.60 5.07 -2.95
C ILE A 289 -8.36 5.80 -4.28
N TYR A 290 -7.22 6.48 -4.45
CA TYR A 290 -6.99 7.33 -5.63
C TYR A 290 -6.09 6.73 -6.70
N CYS A 291 -5.39 5.64 -6.41
CA CYS A 291 -4.39 5.08 -7.33
C CYS A 291 -4.71 3.65 -7.78
N ASN A 292 -5.40 2.88 -6.94
CA ASN A 292 -5.75 1.49 -7.20
C ASN A 292 -7.26 1.25 -7.39
N SER A 293 -8.02 2.32 -7.67
CA SER A 293 -9.44 2.29 -8.06
C SER A 293 -9.65 2.17 -9.56
#